data_AF-A0A7C6M1F3-F1
#
_entry.id   AF-A0A7C6M1F3-F1
#
_cell.length_a   1.000
_cell.length_b   1.000
_cell.length_c   1.000
_cell.angle_alpha   90.00
_cell.angle_beta   90.00
_cell.angle_gamma   90.00
#
_symmetry.space_group_name_H-M   'P 1'
#
loop_
_entity.id
_entity.type
_entity.pdbx_description
1 polymer ?
#
loop_
_entity_poly.entity_id
_entity_poly.type
_entity_poly.pdbx_seq_one_letter_code
_entity_poly.pdbx_strand_id
1 'polypeptide(L)'
;MSYFINIRRAAAKLRGAGRIIATGTRPDCVALAKEYGATDILSYKDGDLVEQIMGLTGGVGVDACIVAGGGFEALNNAVAVARFGYGNIAMLDVVAGEATVTLNNMYIVGFLAHKTIKGGLCPGGRKRMERLLSMIKYGRIDPAKLITHRFTGLESIEPAFQLMVDKPKDLIKPIVFIE
;
A
#
# COMPACT_ATOMS: atom_id res chain seq x y z
N MET A 1 -4.35 12.03 -5.55
CA MET A 1 -4.12 10.57 -5.56
C MET A 1 -3.14 10.21 -4.44
N SER A 2 -3.64 9.75 -3.29
CA SER A 2 -2.80 9.40 -2.13
C SER A 2 -2.61 7.88 -2.08
N TYR A 3 -1.45 7.42 -2.56
CA TYR A 3 -1.06 6.01 -2.61
C TYR A 3 -0.21 5.63 -1.39
N PHE A 4 -0.80 5.60 -0.20
CA PHE A 4 0.00 5.39 1.01
C PHE A 4 -0.75 4.60 2.07
N ILE A 5 -0.34 3.35 2.29
CA ILE A 5 -0.63 2.67 3.56
C ILE A 5 0.64 2.00 4.07
N ASN A 6 1.30 2.73 4.97
CA ASN A 6 2.61 2.45 5.55
C ASN A 6 2.69 1.08 6.27
N ILE A 7 1.59 0.59 6.84
CA ILE A 7 1.53 -0.68 7.61
C ILE A 7 1.81 -1.94 6.76
N ARG A 8 1.60 -1.86 5.44
CA ARG A 8 1.79 -2.99 4.53
C ARG A 8 3.27 -3.30 4.31
N ARG A 9 4.14 -2.28 4.43
CA ARG A 9 5.61 -2.43 4.35
C ARG A 9 6.13 -3.21 5.56
N ALA A 10 5.61 -2.89 6.74
CA ALA A 10 5.87 -3.67 7.94
C ALA A 10 5.41 -5.12 7.76
N ALA A 11 4.24 -5.35 7.14
CA ALA A 11 3.78 -6.71 6.84
C ALA A 11 4.70 -7.47 5.86
N ALA A 12 5.21 -6.80 4.81
CA ALA A 12 6.19 -7.40 3.90
C ALA A 12 7.50 -7.76 4.62
N LYS A 13 8.01 -6.87 5.47
CA LYS A 13 9.17 -7.14 6.33
C LYS A 13 8.92 -8.32 7.27
N LEU A 14 7.73 -8.41 7.88
CA LEU A 14 7.34 -9.53 8.73
C LEU A 14 7.23 -10.86 7.97
N ARG A 15 7.08 -10.83 6.64
CA ARG A 15 7.12 -12.00 5.77
C ARG A 15 8.53 -12.32 5.24
N GLY A 16 9.55 -11.57 5.66
CA GLY A 16 10.94 -11.80 5.28
C GLY A 16 11.33 -11.19 3.93
N ALA A 17 10.60 -10.19 3.44
CA ALA A 17 11.01 -9.48 2.23
C ALA A 17 12.37 -8.78 2.43
N GLY A 18 13.30 -9.00 1.50
CA GLY A 18 14.63 -8.39 1.52
C GLY A 18 14.59 -6.93 1.04
N ARG A 19 14.24 -6.72 -0.23
CA ARG A 19 14.08 -5.40 -0.83
C ARG A 19 12.60 -5.00 -0.86
N ILE A 20 12.27 -3.81 -0.38
CA ILE A 20 10.91 -3.29 -0.32
C ILE A 20 10.88 -1.93 -1.01
N ILE A 21 10.34 -1.91 -2.23
CA ILE A 21 10.15 -0.70 -3.03
C ILE A 21 8.78 -0.11 -2.71
N ALA A 22 8.76 1.15 -2.28
CA ALA A 22 7.54 1.88 -1.98
C ALA A 22 7.38 3.08 -2.92
N THR A 23 6.19 3.25 -3.49
CA THR A 23 5.87 4.39 -4.34
C THR A 23 5.12 5.47 -3.55
N GLY A 24 5.43 6.73 -3.80
CA GLY A 24 4.65 7.87 -3.33
C GLY A 24 5.45 9.17 -3.14
N THR A 25 4.74 10.29 -3.03
CA THR A 25 5.31 11.66 -3.08
C THR A 25 5.23 12.48 -1.79
N ARG A 26 4.42 12.08 -0.79
CA ARG A 26 4.23 12.85 0.44
C ARG A 26 5.40 12.63 1.42
N PRO A 27 6.14 13.68 1.83
CA PRO A 27 7.34 13.54 2.66
C PRO A 27 7.12 12.75 3.96
N ASP A 28 6.05 13.05 4.70
CA ASP A 28 5.76 12.38 5.98
C ASP A 28 5.47 10.88 5.79
N CYS A 29 4.73 10.56 4.74
CA CYS A 29 4.46 9.17 4.38
C CYS A 29 5.72 8.43 3.89
N VAL A 30 6.65 9.15 3.25
CA VAL A 30 7.93 8.62 2.78
C VAL A 30 8.87 8.36 3.95
N ALA A 31 8.96 9.27 4.91
CA ALA A 31 9.72 9.06 6.14
C ALA A 31 9.20 7.83 6.89
N LEU A 32 7.88 7.76 7.07
CA LEU A 32 7.24 6.63 7.74
C LEU A 32 7.37 5.33 6.94
N ALA A 33 7.44 5.39 5.60
CA ALA A 33 7.71 4.23 4.75
C ALA A 33 9.03 3.54 5.12
N LYS A 34 10.10 4.34 5.23
CA LYS A 34 11.44 3.87 5.54
C LYS A 34 11.48 3.25 6.93
N GLU A 35 10.81 3.87 7.89
CA GLU A 35 10.72 3.37 9.25
C GLU A 35 10.03 1.98 9.34
N TYR A 36 9.00 1.76 8.52
CA TYR A 36 8.36 0.44 8.40
C TYR A 36 9.12 -0.57 7.52
N GLY A 37 10.29 -0.21 7.02
CA GLY A 37 11.20 -1.12 6.32
C GLY A 37 11.25 -0.98 4.81
N ALA A 38 10.71 0.09 4.21
CA ALA A 38 10.97 0.36 2.80
C ALA A 38 12.47 0.64 2.59
N THR A 39 13.08 -0.07 1.64
CA THR A 39 14.49 0.10 1.26
C THR A 39 14.65 1.16 0.19
N ASP A 40 13.70 1.23 -0.74
CA ASP A 40 13.72 2.14 -1.88
C ASP A 40 12.40 2.90 -1.94
N ILE A 41 12.48 4.21 -2.22
CA ILE A 41 11.31 5.06 -2.37
C ILE A 41 11.31 5.64 -3.78
N LEU A 42 10.21 5.47 -4.50
CA LEU A 42 10.03 5.97 -5.85
C LEU A 42 8.90 6.99 -5.92
N SER A 43 9.05 7.96 -6.81
CA SER A 43 8.09 9.03 -7.04
C SER A 43 7.65 9.02 -8.50
N TYR A 44 6.35 9.15 -8.73
CA TYR A 44 5.81 9.31 -10.08
C TYR A 44 6.16 10.67 -10.70
N LYS A 45 6.75 11.61 -9.93
CA LYS A 45 7.23 12.89 -10.44
C LYS A 45 8.61 12.79 -11.09
N ASP A 46 9.36 11.73 -10.75
CA ASP A 46 10.76 11.57 -11.19
C ASP A 46 10.84 10.73 -12.48
N GLY A 47 9.68 10.40 -13.06
CA GLY A 47 9.56 9.61 -14.28
C GLY A 47 8.48 8.53 -14.16
N ASP A 48 8.44 7.65 -15.16
CA ASP A 48 7.54 6.51 -15.15
C ASP A 48 7.92 5.50 -14.04
N LEU A 49 6.92 5.02 -13.29
CA LEU A 49 7.17 4.13 -12.16
C LEU A 49 7.59 2.71 -12.62
N VAL A 50 7.09 2.25 -13.76
CA VAL A 50 7.45 0.94 -14.31
C VAL A 50 8.92 0.96 -14.71
N GLU A 51 9.36 1.96 -15.45
CA GLU A 51 10.76 2.13 -15.85
C GLU A 51 11.70 2.23 -14.64
N GLN A 52 11.35 3.02 -13.63
CA GLN A 52 12.13 3.14 -12.40
C GLN A 52 12.27 1.79 -11.68
N ILE A 53 11.18 1.03 -11.53
CA ILE A 53 11.21 -0.27 -10.86
C ILE A 53 12.00 -1.29 -11.68
N MET A 54 11.80 -1.32 -13.00
CA MET A 54 12.52 -2.23 -13.89
C MET A 54 14.02 -1.91 -13.90
N GLY A 55 14.41 -0.64 -13.91
CA GLY A 55 15.79 -0.21 -13.78
C GLY A 55 16.43 -0.65 -12.45
N LEU A 56 15.73 -0.44 -11.32
CA LEU A 56 16.20 -0.88 -10.01
C LEU A 56 16.35 -2.39 -9.88
N THR A 57 15.57 -3.16 -10.64
CA THR A 57 15.54 -4.63 -10.60
C THR A 57 16.34 -5.28 -11.74
N GLY A 58 17.11 -4.50 -12.51
CA GLY A 58 17.92 -5.02 -13.62
C GLY A 58 17.07 -5.65 -14.75
N GLY A 59 15.85 -5.16 -14.94
CA GLY A 59 14.91 -5.66 -15.95
C GLY A 59 14.15 -6.93 -15.55
N VAL A 60 14.37 -7.47 -14.35
CA VAL A 60 13.74 -8.71 -13.89
C VAL A 60 12.32 -8.47 -13.35
N GLY A 61 12.07 -7.31 -12.75
CA GLY A 61 10.83 -7.02 -12.05
C GLY A 61 10.83 -7.49 -10.59
N VAL A 62 9.67 -7.40 -9.93
CA VAL A 62 9.48 -7.70 -8.51
C VAL A 62 8.75 -9.03 -8.28
N ASP A 63 9.07 -9.69 -7.17
CA ASP A 63 8.46 -10.96 -6.80
C ASP A 63 6.96 -10.86 -6.50
N ALA A 64 6.60 -9.79 -5.80
CA ALA A 64 5.26 -9.54 -5.36
C ALA A 64 4.94 -8.04 -5.34
N CYS A 65 3.71 -7.71 -5.71
CA CYS A 65 3.17 -6.36 -5.72
C CYS A 65 1.98 -6.29 -4.75
N ILE A 66 1.90 -5.20 -3.97
CA ILE A 66 0.71 -4.91 -3.16
C ILE A 66 0.13 -3.58 -3.65
N VAL A 67 -1.02 -3.66 -4.33
CA VAL A 67 -1.75 -2.50 -4.81
C VAL A 67 -2.65 -2.00 -3.69
N ALA A 68 -2.36 -0.77 -3.27
CA ALA A 68 -2.72 -0.24 -1.97
C ALA A 68 -3.56 1.05 -2.04
N GLY A 69 -3.71 1.57 -3.26
CA GLY A 69 -4.34 2.82 -3.65
C GLY A 69 -4.23 2.92 -5.17
N GLY A 70 -5.00 3.82 -5.78
CA GLY A 70 -4.91 4.20 -7.20
C GLY A 70 -5.75 3.49 -8.22
N GLY A 71 -6.54 2.54 -7.78
CA GLY A 71 -7.35 1.74 -8.67
C GLY A 71 -6.54 1.03 -9.76
N PHE A 72 -7.15 0.97 -10.95
CA PHE A 72 -6.71 0.04 -11.98
C PHE A 72 -5.46 0.45 -12.75
N GLU A 73 -5.10 1.73 -12.74
CA GLU A 73 -3.81 2.18 -13.30
C GLU A 73 -2.65 1.56 -12.53
N ALA A 74 -2.71 1.60 -11.20
CA ALA A 74 -1.68 0.99 -10.37
C ALA A 74 -1.70 -0.55 -10.40
N LEU A 75 -2.87 -1.16 -10.66
CA LEU A 75 -2.93 -2.58 -10.97
C LEU A 75 -2.17 -2.89 -12.27
N ASN A 76 -2.34 -2.08 -13.30
CA ASN A 76 -1.64 -2.28 -14.58
C ASN A 76 -0.13 -2.10 -14.43
N ASN A 77 0.30 -1.08 -13.69
CA ASN A 77 1.72 -0.89 -13.34
C ASN A 77 2.26 -2.07 -12.54
N ALA A 78 1.48 -2.60 -11.58
CA ALA A 78 1.85 -3.80 -10.83
C ALA A 78 1.99 -5.04 -11.73
N VAL A 79 1.12 -5.19 -12.73
CA VAL A 79 1.22 -6.25 -13.75
C VAL A 79 2.44 -6.07 -14.63
N ALA A 80 2.81 -4.83 -14.96
CA ALA A 80 4.00 -4.52 -15.74
C ALA A 80 5.29 -4.92 -15.01
N VAL A 81 5.42 -4.54 -13.74
CA VAL A 81 6.65 -4.78 -12.97
C VAL A 81 6.73 -6.14 -12.30
N ALA A 82 5.63 -6.86 -12.14
CA ALA A 82 5.65 -8.20 -11.55
C ALA A 82 6.46 -9.16 -12.45
N ARG A 83 7.33 -9.97 -11.85
CA ARG A 83 8.19 -10.88 -12.61
C ARG A 83 7.38 -11.92 -13.39
N PHE A 84 7.82 -12.21 -14.62
CA PHE A 84 7.28 -13.31 -15.43
C PHE A 84 7.51 -14.68 -14.77
N GLY A 85 6.53 -15.58 -14.87
CA GLY A 85 6.63 -16.96 -14.39
C GLY A 85 6.07 -17.20 -12.98
N TYR A 86 6.10 -16.21 -12.07
CA TYR A 86 5.52 -16.40 -10.73
C TYR A 86 4.94 -15.14 -10.07
N GLY A 87 5.06 -13.96 -10.67
CA GLY A 87 4.75 -12.69 -9.99
C GLY A 87 3.38 -12.69 -9.31
N ASN A 88 3.34 -12.29 -8.03
CA ASN A 88 2.11 -12.28 -7.24
C ASN A 88 1.63 -10.84 -6.98
N ILE A 89 0.40 -10.53 -7.36
CA ILE A 89 -0.17 -9.19 -7.24
C ILE A 89 -1.36 -9.25 -6.29
N ALA A 90 -1.29 -8.51 -5.19
CA ALA A 90 -2.36 -8.40 -4.21
C ALA A 90 -3.07 -7.05 -4.36
N MET A 91 -4.31 -7.06 -4.84
CA MET A 91 -5.18 -5.89 -4.94
C MET A 91 -5.95 -5.72 -3.63
N LEU A 92 -5.59 -4.69 -2.87
CA LEU A 92 -6.21 -4.34 -1.57
C LEU A 92 -6.94 -2.99 -1.61
N ASP A 93 -6.93 -2.32 -2.75
CA ASP A 93 -7.63 -1.05 -2.93
C ASP A 93 -9.10 -1.28 -3.30
N VAL A 94 -9.95 -0.35 -2.88
CA VAL A 94 -11.39 -0.37 -3.19
C VAL A 94 -11.62 0.62 -4.32
N VAL A 95 -11.96 0.09 -5.49
CA VAL A 95 -12.39 0.90 -6.64
C VAL A 95 -13.91 0.95 -6.62
N ALA A 96 -14.48 2.13 -6.43
CA ALA A 96 -15.92 2.34 -6.40
C ALA A 96 -16.47 2.66 -7.79
N GLY A 97 -17.72 2.24 -8.05
CA GLY A 97 -18.41 2.46 -9.32
C GLY A 97 -18.12 1.41 -10.39
N GLU A 98 -18.72 1.60 -11.56
CA GLU A 98 -18.42 0.79 -12.75
C GLU A 98 -17.09 1.23 -13.34
N ALA A 99 -16.16 0.29 -13.46
CA ALA A 99 -14.87 0.54 -14.07
C ALA A 99 -14.36 -0.70 -14.78
N THR A 100 -13.76 -0.50 -15.95
CA THR A 100 -13.14 -1.55 -16.74
C THR A 100 -11.68 -1.69 -16.36
N VAL A 101 -11.18 -2.93 -16.37
CA VAL A 101 -9.76 -3.20 -16.18
C VAL A 101 -9.15 -3.51 -17.54
N THR A 102 -8.36 -2.58 -18.05
CA THR A 102 -7.54 -2.82 -19.24
C THR A 102 -6.16 -3.29 -18.80
N LEU A 103 -5.79 -4.51 -19.18
CA LEU A 103 -4.45 -5.05 -18.95
C LEU A 103 -3.65 -4.98 -20.25
N ASN A 104 -2.41 -4.50 -20.17
CA ASN A 104 -1.55 -4.45 -21.34
C ASN A 104 -1.09 -5.87 -21.72
N ASN A 105 -1.44 -6.31 -22.93
CA ASN A 105 -1.14 -7.64 -23.44
C ASN A 105 0.36 -7.98 -23.44
N MET A 106 1.23 -6.98 -23.61
CA MET A 106 2.69 -7.16 -23.57
C MET A 106 3.15 -7.74 -22.23
N TYR A 107 2.53 -7.35 -21.12
CA TYR A 107 2.93 -7.78 -19.78
C TYR A 107 2.32 -9.11 -19.34
N ILE A 108 1.20 -9.50 -19.93
CA ILE A 108 0.48 -10.74 -19.60
C ILE A 108 0.70 -11.85 -20.63
N VAL A 109 1.17 -11.51 -21.84
CA VAL A 109 1.42 -12.45 -22.95
C VAL A 109 0.18 -13.34 -23.18
N GLY A 110 -0.98 -12.72 -23.39
CA GLY A 110 -2.25 -13.46 -23.52
C GLY A 110 -2.59 -14.32 -22.30
N PHE A 111 -2.27 -13.84 -21.09
CA PHE A 111 -2.40 -14.57 -19.81
C PHE A 111 -1.41 -15.73 -19.58
N LEU A 112 -0.40 -15.92 -20.45
CA LEU A 112 0.63 -16.95 -20.30
C LEU A 112 1.81 -16.51 -19.42
N ALA A 113 1.82 -15.26 -18.94
CA ALA A 113 2.90 -14.72 -18.11
C ALA A 113 2.99 -15.32 -16.69
N HIS A 114 2.05 -16.17 -16.27
CA HIS A 114 1.97 -16.77 -14.93
C HIS A 114 2.03 -15.73 -13.79
N LYS A 115 1.34 -14.60 -13.98
CA LYS A 115 1.18 -13.56 -12.97
C LYS A 115 -0.15 -13.74 -12.26
N THR A 116 -0.11 -13.98 -10.96
CA THR A 116 -1.32 -14.24 -10.16
C THR A 116 -1.84 -12.94 -9.59
N ILE A 117 -3.09 -12.59 -9.91
CA ILE A 117 -3.77 -11.42 -9.33
C ILE A 117 -4.77 -11.91 -8.28
N LYS A 118 -4.67 -11.41 -7.05
CA LYS A 118 -5.55 -11.74 -5.92
C LYS A 118 -6.16 -10.47 -5.35
N GLY A 119 -7.48 -10.38 -5.37
CA GLY A 119 -8.25 -9.39 -4.60
C GLY A 119 -8.79 -10.03 -3.33
N GLY A 120 -8.88 -9.27 -2.24
CA GLY A 120 -9.48 -9.78 -1.02
C GLY A 120 -9.74 -8.71 0.02
N LEU A 121 -10.92 -8.79 0.65
CA LEU A 121 -11.27 -7.95 1.79
C LEU A 121 -10.42 -8.34 3.01
N CYS A 122 -10.18 -7.37 3.90
CA CYS A 122 -9.47 -7.64 5.14
C CYS A 122 -10.24 -8.66 6.00
N PRO A 123 -9.59 -9.74 6.49
CA PRO A 123 -10.23 -10.67 7.40
C PRO A 123 -10.57 -9.98 8.73
N GLY A 124 -11.80 -10.18 9.21
CA GLY A 124 -12.27 -9.71 10.52
C GLY A 124 -12.24 -10.78 11.60
N GLY A 125 -12.99 -10.52 12.68
CA GLY A 125 -13.25 -11.49 13.76
C GLY A 125 -12.17 -11.56 14.84
N ARG A 126 -12.57 -12.10 16.01
CA ARG A 126 -11.76 -12.17 17.23
C ARG A 126 -10.37 -12.77 17.01
N LYS A 127 -10.30 -13.96 16.40
CA LYS A 127 -9.03 -14.68 16.18
C LYS A 127 -8.03 -13.88 15.35
N ARG A 128 -8.51 -13.09 14.37
CA ARG A 128 -7.63 -12.23 13.58
C ARG A 128 -7.13 -11.06 14.43
N MET A 129 -8.01 -10.41 15.19
CA MET A 129 -7.64 -9.30 16.07
C MET A 129 -6.62 -9.72 17.12
N GLU A 130 -6.80 -10.87 17.78
CA GLU A 130 -5.85 -11.41 18.77
C GLU A 130 -4.43 -11.58 18.19
N ARG A 131 -4.33 -12.04 16.93
CA ARG A 131 -3.03 -12.16 16.23
C ARG A 131 -2.42 -10.81 15.88
N LEU A 132 -3.22 -9.80 15.55
CA LEU A 132 -2.71 -8.45 15.29
C LEU A 132 -2.25 -7.78 16.60
N LEU A 133 -3.04 -7.92 17.66
CA LEU A 133 -2.73 -7.40 18.99
C LEU A 133 -1.45 -8.04 19.56
N SER A 134 -1.23 -9.34 19.34
CA SER A 134 0.01 -9.98 19.79
C SER A 134 1.25 -9.42 19.08
N MET A 135 1.16 -9.08 17.79
CA MET A 135 2.26 -8.41 17.08
C MET A 135 2.57 -7.04 17.65
N ILE A 136 1.55 -6.29 18.09
CA ILE A 136 1.74 -4.99 18.77
C ILE A 136 2.36 -5.21 20.15
N LYS A 137 1.80 -6.12 20.95
CA LYS A 137 2.28 -6.46 22.30
C LYS A 137 3.76 -6.85 22.32
N TYR A 138 4.21 -7.62 21.33
CA TYR A 138 5.60 -8.06 21.23
C TYR A 138 6.48 -7.14 20.36
N GLY A 139 6.05 -5.90 20.11
CA GLY A 139 6.85 -4.87 19.42
C GLY A 139 7.21 -5.22 17.97
N ARG A 140 6.49 -6.16 17.33
CA ARG A 140 6.73 -6.55 15.93
C ARG A 140 6.20 -5.51 14.96
N ILE A 141 5.20 -4.75 15.37
CA ILE A 141 4.65 -3.63 14.60
C ILE A 141 4.18 -2.53 15.56
N ASP A 142 4.45 -1.29 15.20
CA ASP A 142 3.95 -0.12 15.93
C ASP A 142 2.99 0.67 15.03
N PRO A 143 1.66 0.50 15.17
CA PRO A 143 0.68 1.22 14.39
C PRO A 143 0.43 2.66 14.90
N ALA A 144 0.94 3.03 16.08
CA ALA A 144 0.68 4.35 16.67
C ALA A 144 1.24 5.48 15.80
N LYS A 145 2.32 5.20 15.06
CA LYS A 145 2.95 6.14 14.11
C LYS A 145 2.09 6.48 12.90
N LEU A 146 1.01 5.73 12.65
CA LEU A 146 0.01 6.10 11.65
C LEU A 146 -0.88 7.26 12.10
N ILE A 147 -0.96 7.50 13.41
CA ILE A 147 -1.85 8.50 14.01
C ILE A 147 -1.15 9.85 13.93
N THR A 148 -1.64 10.71 13.03
CA THR A 148 -1.11 12.06 12.81
C THR A 148 -1.91 13.14 13.52
N HIS A 149 -3.22 12.94 13.64
CA HIS A 149 -4.15 13.93 14.19
C HIS A 149 -4.94 13.30 15.32
N ARG A 150 -5.08 14.02 16.44
CA ARG A 150 -5.79 13.56 17.64
C ARG A 150 -6.85 14.57 17.99
N PHE A 151 -8.07 14.10 18.13
CA PHE A 151 -9.23 14.88 18.54
C PHE A 151 -9.83 14.29 19.80
N THR A 152 -10.59 15.09 20.54
CA THR A 152 -11.31 14.70 21.76
C THR A 152 -12.77 15.12 21.65
N GLY A 153 -13.66 14.35 22.26
CA GLY A 153 -15.10 14.63 22.25
C GLY A 153 -15.82 14.09 21.02
N LEU A 154 -17.09 13.74 21.19
CA LEU A 154 -17.92 13.12 20.15
C LEU A 154 -18.23 14.11 19.01
N GLU A 155 -18.31 15.39 19.33
CA GLU A 155 -18.48 16.51 18.40
C GLU A 155 -17.34 16.61 17.38
N SER A 156 -16.15 16.09 17.72
CA SER A 156 -15.00 16.12 16.83
C SER A 156 -15.02 15.04 15.74
N ILE A 157 -16.02 14.14 15.72
CA ILE A 157 -16.15 13.11 14.68
C ILE A 157 -16.33 13.72 13.29
N GLU A 158 -17.20 14.72 13.15
CA GLU A 158 -17.45 15.39 11.87
C GLU A 158 -16.20 16.12 11.35
N PRO A 159 -15.50 16.97 12.13
CA PRO A 159 -14.22 17.54 11.74
C PRO A 159 -13.17 16.50 11.34
N ALA A 160 -13.05 15.40 12.11
CA ALA A 160 -12.09 14.34 11.81
C ALA A 160 -12.45 13.58 10.52
N PHE A 161 -13.74 13.44 10.21
CA PHE A 161 -14.21 12.87 8.96
C PHE A 161 -13.94 13.81 7.78
N GLN A 162 -14.23 15.10 7.93
CA GLN A 162 -13.97 16.11 6.89
C GLN A 162 -12.47 16.18 6.54
N LEU A 163 -11.59 16.02 7.53
CA LEU A 163 -10.15 15.93 7.31
C LEU A 163 -9.77 14.78 6.35
N MET A 164 -10.44 13.62 6.45
CA MET A 164 -10.25 12.48 5.54
C MET A 164 -10.80 12.72 4.12
N VAL A 165 -11.70 13.69 3.96
CA VAL A 165 -12.21 14.16 2.67
C VAL A 165 -11.19 15.11 2.03
N ASP A 166 -10.78 16.15 2.77
CA ASP A 166 -9.91 17.23 2.28
C ASP A 166 -8.47 16.76 2.04
N LYS A 167 -8.01 15.76 2.81
CA LYS A 167 -6.70 15.09 2.66
C LYS A 167 -5.51 16.06 2.59
N PRO A 168 -5.25 16.86 3.64
CA PRO A 168 -4.04 17.69 3.70
C PRO A 168 -2.76 16.83 3.67
N LYS A 169 -1.63 17.48 3.36
CA LYS A 169 -0.36 16.80 3.01
C LYS A 169 0.28 16.04 4.16
N ASP A 170 -0.08 16.33 5.39
CA ASP A 170 0.40 15.76 6.65
C ASP A 170 -0.52 14.65 7.19
N LEU A 171 -1.76 14.54 6.71
CA LEU A 171 -2.73 13.56 7.18
C LEU A 171 -2.39 12.11 6.80
N ILE A 172 -2.15 11.25 7.78
CA ILE A 172 -2.10 9.79 7.57
C ILE A 172 -3.36 9.14 8.14
N LYS A 173 -3.61 9.37 9.43
CA LYS A 173 -4.82 8.91 10.11
C LYS A 173 -5.20 9.84 11.26
N PRO A 174 -6.46 10.28 11.37
CA PRO A 174 -6.98 10.91 12.57
C PRO A 174 -7.54 9.86 13.52
N ILE A 175 -7.48 10.15 14.83
CA ILE A 175 -8.16 9.41 15.89
C ILE A 175 -8.99 10.38 16.73
N VAL A 176 -10.16 9.95 17.17
CA VAL A 176 -11.04 10.70 18.07
C VAL A 176 -11.14 9.91 19.38
N PHE A 177 -10.78 10.55 20.49
CA PHE A 177 -10.96 10.02 21.83
C PHE A 177 -12.34 10.46 22.35
N ILE A 178 -13.14 9.48 22.72
CA ILE A 178 -14.46 9.69 23.32
C ILE A 178 -14.25 9.54 24.83
N GLU A 179 -13.79 10.62 25.45
CA GLU A 179 -13.76 10.77 26.91
C GLU A 179 -14.90 11.70 27.33
#